data_AF-A0A090IRN4-F1
#
_entry.id   AF-A0A090IRN4-F1
#
_cell.length_a   1.000
_cell.length_b   1.000
_cell.length_c   1.000
_cell.angle_alpha   90.00
_cell.angle_beta   90.00
_cell.angle_gamma   90.00
#
_symmetry.space_group_name_H-M   'P 1'
#
loop_
_entity.id
_entity.type
_entity.pdbx_description
1 polymer ?
#
loop_
_entity_poly.entity_id
_entity_poly.type
_entity_poly.pdbx_seq_one_letter_code
_entity_poly.pdbx_strand_id
1 'polypeptide(L)'
;MSVKDRKKWETILTKWTPFFIIACGLIGIVLGSFLAYFFQGEFPYDVFAGGLVATIILTIIQVIKQKRKKDNLPEADERVIHNVFRFFAYASHLSLAILFIALAVFTLLGNESISILYLWIFFFSYIWIFGIGAILIKRR
;
A
#
# COMPACT_ATOMS: atom_id res chain seq x y z
N MET A 1 22.05 -33.70 -10.07
CA MET A 1 21.97 -32.47 -9.25
C MET A 1 21.95 -32.87 -7.79
N SER A 2 22.89 -32.39 -6.97
CA SER A 2 22.94 -32.80 -5.56
C SER A 2 21.84 -32.13 -4.74
N VAL A 3 21.48 -32.71 -3.59
CA VAL A 3 20.49 -32.13 -2.65
C VAL A 3 20.90 -30.71 -2.21
N LYS A 4 22.21 -30.44 -2.09
CA LYS A 4 22.75 -29.10 -1.78
C LYS A 4 22.52 -28.11 -2.92
N ASP A 5 22.68 -28.54 -4.17
CA ASP A 5 22.44 -27.69 -5.33
C ASP A 5 20.96 -27.31 -5.42
N ARG A 6 20.05 -28.27 -5.21
CA ARG A 6 18.59 -28.02 -5.23
C ARG A 6 18.19 -26.94 -4.22
N LYS A 7 18.69 -27.05 -2.97
CA LYS A 7 18.39 -26.09 -1.89
C LYS A 7 18.96 -24.68 -2.18
N LYS A 8 20.13 -24.60 -2.83
CA LYS A 8 20.73 -23.33 -3.26
C LYS A 8 19.86 -22.64 -4.31
N TRP A 9 19.42 -23.38 -5.33
CA TRP A 9 18.56 -22.85 -6.39
C TRP A 9 17.19 -22.43 -5.87
N GLU A 10 16.60 -23.21 -4.97
CA GLU A 10 15.32 -22.88 -4.33
C GLU A 10 15.38 -21.56 -3.53
N THR A 11 16.49 -21.33 -2.81
CA THR A 11 16.73 -20.08 -2.07
C THR A 11 16.91 -18.88 -3.01
N ILE A 12 17.58 -19.08 -4.15
CA ILE A 12 17.73 -18.03 -5.16
C ILE A 12 16.37 -17.73 -5.79
N LEU A 13 15.64 -18.75 -6.24
CA LEU A 13 14.35 -18.58 -6.90
C LEU A 13 13.35 -17.86 -6.00
N THR A 14 13.16 -18.33 -4.76
CA THR A 14 12.26 -17.68 -3.78
C THR A 14 12.62 -16.22 -3.50
N LYS A 15 13.91 -15.87 -3.59
CA LYS A 15 14.41 -14.50 -3.42
C LYS A 15 14.06 -13.58 -4.60
N TRP A 16 13.97 -14.12 -5.82
CA TRP A 16 13.70 -13.37 -7.06
C TRP A 16 12.24 -13.42 -7.53
N THR A 17 11.47 -14.43 -7.12
CA THR A 17 10.05 -14.57 -7.49
C THR A 17 9.23 -13.29 -7.29
N PRO A 18 9.35 -12.55 -6.17
CA PRO A 18 8.55 -11.34 -5.99
C PRO A 18 8.91 -10.23 -6.97
N PHE A 19 10.19 -10.08 -7.33
CA PHE A 19 10.62 -9.10 -8.35
C PHE A 19 10.11 -9.48 -9.74
N PHE A 20 10.09 -10.78 -10.04
CA PHE A 20 9.49 -11.28 -11.27
C PHE A 20 8.00 -10.95 -11.34
N ILE A 21 7.24 -11.16 -10.27
CA ILE A 21 5.82 -10.81 -10.20
C ILE A 21 5.62 -9.31 -10.42
N ILE A 22 6.43 -8.45 -9.79
CA ILE A 22 6.37 -6.99 -9.99
C ILE A 22 6.64 -6.63 -11.45
N ALA A 23 7.65 -7.24 -12.08
CA ALA A 23 7.96 -7.01 -13.49
C ALA A 23 6.81 -7.45 -14.42
N CYS A 24 6.20 -8.61 -14.16
CA CYS A 24 5.01 -9.06 -14.88
C CYS A 24 3.84 -8.07 -14.73
N GLY A 25 3.65 -7.52 -13.52
CA GLY A 25 2.66 -6.48 -13.26
C GLY A 25 2.91 -5.21 -14.08
N LEU A 26 4.17 -4.74 -14.14
CA LEU A 26 4.55 -3.59 -14.97
C LEU A 26 4.28 -3.84 -16.45
N ILE A 27 4.65 -5.02 -16.97
CA ILE A 27 4.36 -5.42 -18.34
C ILE A 27 2.84 -5.42 -18.59
N GLY A 28 2.06 -5.93 -17.64
CA GLY A 28 0.60 -5.91 -17.71
C GLY A 28 0.01 -4.51 -17.76
N ILE A 29 0.55 -3.57 -16.98
CA ILE A 29 0.16 -2.14 -17.02
C ILE A 29 0.46 -1.56 -18.39
N VAL A 30 1.67 -1.74 -18.92
CA VAL A 30 2.07 -1.23 -20.23
C VAL A 30 1.16 -1.78 -21.32
N LEU A 31 1.01 -3.11 -21.39
CA LEU A 31 0.18 -3.76 -22.40
C LEU A 31 -1.30 -3.37 -22.26
N GLY A 32 -1.82 -3.29 -21.04
CA GLY A 32 -3.20 -2.88 -20.77
C GLY A 32 -3.48 -1.44 -21.22
N SER A 33 -2.55 -0.51 -20.95
CA SER A 33 -2.66 0.87 -21.42
C SER A 33 -2.60 0.99 -22.94
N PHE A 34 -1.73 0.22 -23.60
CA PHE A 34 -1.70 0.15 -25.07
C PHE A 34 -3.00 -0.43 -25.65
N LEU A 35 -3.52 -1.50 -25.05
CA LEU A 35 -4.76 -2.14 -25.50
C LEU A 35 -5.94 -1.17 -25.36
N ALA A 36 -6.03 -0.46 -24.23
CA ALA A 36 -7.03 0.59 -24.02
C ALA A 36 -6.93 1.69 -25.08
N TYR A 37 -5.72 2.14 -25.43
CA TYR A 37 -5.50 3.10 -26.50
C TYR A 37 -6.02 2.60 -27.86
N PHE A 38 -5.78 1.34 -28.21
CA PHE A 38 -6.29 0.76 -29.47
C PHE A 38 -7.82 0.72 -29.54
N PHE A 39 -8.50 0.45 -28.42
CA PHE A 39 -9.97 0.35 -28.40
C PHE A 39 -10.68 1.68 -28.18
N GLN A 40 -10.08 2.60 -27.43
CA GLN A 40 -10.73 3.85 -27.00
C GLN A 40 -10.20 5.08 -27.76
N GLY A 41 -9.08 4.96 -28.48
CA GLY A 41 -8.46 6.06 -29.23
C GLY A 41 -7.68 7.07 -28.38
N GLU A 42 -7.85 7.02 -27.05
CA GLU A 42 -7.16 7.88 -26.09
C GLU A 42 -6.29 7.05 -25.14
N PHE A 43 -5.10 7.55 -24.84
CA PHE A 43 -4.16 6.84 -23.98
C PHE A 43 -4.50 7.10 -22.50
N PRO A 44 -4.72 6.07 -21.67
CA PRO A 44 -5.13 6.27 -20.27
C PRO A 44 -3.94 6.64 -19.38
N TYR A 45 -3.52 7.91 -19.46
CA TYR A 45 -2.37 8.43 -18.72
C TYR A 45 -2.50 8.24 -17.21
N ASP A 46 -3.70 8.38 -16.65
CA ASP A 46 -3.96 8.22 -15.22
C ASP A 46 -3.67 6.79 -14.75
N VAL A 47 -4.13 5.80 -15.51
CA VAL A 47 -3.92 4.37 -15.23
C VAL A 47 -2.44 4.03 -15.35
N PHE A 48 -1.78 4.55 -16.40
CA PHE A 48 -0.37 4.30 -16.64
C PHE A 48 0.51 4.91 -15.54
N ALA A 49 0.26 6.18 -15.18
CA ALA A 49 0.97 6.87 -14.11
C ALA A 49 0.74 6.19 -12.75
N GLY A 50 -0.51 5.85 -12.42
CA GLY A 50 -0.84 5.12 -11.20
C GLY A 50 -0.14 3.75 -11.12
N GLY A 51 -0.13 3.01 -12.22
CA GLY A 51 0.55 1.73 -12.31
C GLY A 51 2.08 1.83 -12.14
N LEU A 52 2.71 2.85 -12.73
CA LEU A 52 4.14 3.11 -12.55
C LEU A 52 4.48 3.43 -11.09
N VAL A 53 3.70 4.32 -10.46
CA VAL A 53 3.89 4.68 -9.05
C VAL A 53 3.76 3.44 -8.15
N ALA A 54 2.73 2.62 -8.37
CA ALA A 54 2.54 1.38 -7.63
C ALA A 54 3.74 0.42 -7.80
N THR A 55 4.25 0.28 -9.03
CA THR A 55 5.41 -0.57 -9.34
C THR A 55 6.65 -0.11 -8.59
N ILE A 56 6.92 1.21 -8.55
CA ILE A 56 8.05 1.79 -7.81
C ILE A 56 7.92 1.50 -6.32
N ILE A 57 6.74 1.74 -5.74
CA ILE A 57 6.48 1.50 -4.31
C ILE A 57 6.68 0.03 -3.97
N LEU A 58 6.11 -0.89 -4.75
CA LEU A 58 6.26 -2.34 -4.53
C LEU A 58 7.72 -2.78 -4.63
N THR A 59 8.47 -2.23 -5.58
CA THR A 59 9.91 -2.50 -5.74
C THR A 59 10.68 -2.05 -4.49
N ILE A 60 10.43 -0.82 -4.00
CA ILE A 60 11.07 -0.30 -2.79
C ILE A 60 10.75 -1.18 -1.57
N ILE A 61 9.47 -1.52 -1.37
CA ILE A 61 9.04 -2.40 -0.27
C ILE A 61 9.75 -3.74 -0.34
N GLN A 62 9.82 -4.35 -1.53
CA GLN A 62 10.45 -5.65 -1.72
C GLN A 62 11.96 -5.61 -1.48
N VAL A 63 12.65 -4.54 -1.91
CA VAL A 63 14.07 -4.32 -1.60
C VAL A 63 14.29 -4.19 -0.10
N ILE A 64 13.47 -3.40 0.61
CA ILE A 64 13.56 -3.24 2.06
C ILE A 64 13.34 -4.58 2.76
N LYS A 65 12.32 -5.35 2.34
CA LYS A 65 11.98 -6.66 2.91
C LYS A 65 13.12 -7.66 2.74
N GLN A 66 13.73 -7.70 1.55
CA GLN A 66 14.84 -8.59 1.24
C GLN A 66 16.11 -8.21 2.04
N LYS A 67 16.35 -6.92 2.30
CA LYS A 67 17.45 -6.46 3.16
C LYS A 67 17.20 -6.73 4.65
N ARG A 68 15.94 -6.71 5.10
CA ARG A 68 15.57 -6.94 6.51
C ARG A 68 15.46 -8.41 6.91
N LYS A 69 15.12 -9.31 5.99
CA LYS A 69 15.02 -10.75 6.31
C LYS A 69 16.41 -11.34 6.56
N LYS A 70 16.75 -11.50 7.86
CA LYS A 70 17.93 -12.22 8.33
C LYS A 70 17.66 -13.70 8.62
N ASP A 71 16.42 -14.03 9.03
CA ASP A 71 16.00 -15.39 9.41
C ASP A 71 14.63 -15.78 8.80
N ASN A 72 14.32 -17.08 8.80
CA ASN A 72 13.08 -17.67 8.25
C ASN A 72 11.84 -17.55 9.16
N LEU A 73 11.92 -16.76 10.22
CA LEU A 73 10.80 -16.56 11.14
C LEU A 73 9.66 -15.78 10.45
N PRO A 74 8.39 -16.08 10.80
CA PRO A 74 7.25 -15.29 10.34
C PRO A 74 7.41 -13.84 10.78
N GLU A 75 7.07 -12.92 9.88
CA GLU A 75 7.34 -11.48 10.06
C GLU A 75 6.38 -10.82 11.07
N ALA A 76 5.27 -11.48 11.40
CA ALA A 76 4.31 -11.07 12.41
C ALA A 76 3.71 -12.33 13.05
N ASP A 77 3.68 -12.34 14.37
CA ASP A 77 2.94 -13.32 15.16
C ASP A 77 1.44 -12.97 15.18
N GLU A 78 0.57 -13.92 15.53
CA GLU A 78 -0.89 -13.72 15.65
C GLU A 78 -1.21 -12.50 16.52
N ARG A 79 -0.47 -12.33 17.62
CA ARG A 79 -0.58 -11.16 18.51
C ARG A 79 -0.33 -9.84 17.79
N VAL A 80 0.67 -9.79 16.93
CA VAL A 80 1.03 -8.58 16.19
C VAL A 80 -0.05 -8.27 15.17
N ILE A 81 -0.56 -9.29 14.47
CA ILE A 81 -1.67 -9.13 13.52
C ILE A 81 -2.92 -8.61 14.24
N HIS A 82 -3.26 -9.20 15.39
CA HIS A 82 -4.42 -8.80 16.18
C HIS A 82 -4.31 -7.34 16.67
N ASN A 83 -3.15 -6.94 17.19
CA ASN A 83 -2.91 -5.57 17.67
C ASN A 83 -2.99 -4.54 16.53
N VAL A 84 -2.39 -4.85 15.38
CA VAL A 84 -2.45 -3.99 14.20
C VAL A 84 -3.89 -3.87 13.70
N PHE A 85 -4.64 -4.97 13.62
CA PHE A 85 -6.04 -4.94 13.22
C PHE A 85 -6.89 -4.09 14.17
N ARG A 86 -6.72 -4.29 15.48
CA ARG A 86 -7.45 -3.54 16.52
C ARG A 86 -7.13 -2.04 16.46
N PHE A 87 -5.88 -1.69 16.19
CA PHE A 87 -5.48 -0.30 15.94
C PHE A 87 -6.21 0.29 14.73
N PHE A 88 -6.18 -0.37 13.57
CA PHE A 88 -6.88 0.10 12.38
C PHE A 88 -8.38 0.25 12.61
N ALA A 89 -8.99 -0.68 13.34
CA ALA A 89 -10.40 -0.61 13.71
C ALA A 89 -10.70 0.64 14.55
N TYR A 90 -10.01 0.84 15.67
CA TYR A 90 -10.29 2.02 16.51
C TYR A 90 -9.92 3.33 15.85
N ALA A 91 -8.75 3.39 15.21
CA ALA A 91 -8.29 4.60 14.58
C ALA A 91 -9.26 5.03 13.48
N SER A 92 -9.75 4.11 12.63
CA SER A 92 -10.69 4.44 11.54
C SER A 92 -12.00 5.02 12.07
N HIS A 93 -12.58 4.42 13.11
CA HIS A 93 -13.80 4.92 13.74
C HIS A 93 -13.57 6.28 14.41
N LEU A 94 -12.42 6.47 15.07
CA LEU A 94 -12.06 7.75 15.67
C LEU A 94 -11.91 8.84 14.62
N SER A 95 -11.22 8.57 13.51
CA SER A 95 -11.07 9.53 12.42
C SER A 95 -12.42 9.87 11.79
N LEU A 96 -13.29 8.88 11.59
CA LEU A 96 -14.63 9.12 11.07
C LEU A 96 -15.47 9.97 12.04
N ALA A 97 -15.38 9.71 13.34
CA ALA A 97 -16.06 10.53 14.35
C ALA A 97 -15.57 11.97 14.33
N ILE A 98 -14.25 12.19 14.27
CA ILE A 98 -13.65 13.53 14.15
C ILE A 98 -14.17 14.24 12.88
N LEU A 99 -14.21 13.53 11.75
CA LEU A 99 -14.71 14.09 10.49
C LEU A 99 -16.18 14.52 10.62
N PHE A 100 -17.04 13.66 11.17
CA PHE A 100 -18.46 14.00 11.36
C PHE A 100 -18.66 15.18 12.31
N ILE A 101 -17.93 15.22 13.42
CA ILE A 101 -18.01 16.34 14.37
C ILE A 101 -17.56 17.63 13.69
N ALA A 102 -16.44 17.60 12.95
CA ALA A 102 -15.94 18.77 12.24
C ALA A 102 -16.96 19.28 11.20
N LEU A 103 -17.54 18.39 10.39
CA LEU A 103 -18.57 18.75 9.41
C LEU A 103 -19.80 19.36 10.10
N ALA A 104 -20.29 18.74 11.17
CA ALA A 104 -21.43 19.26 11.92
C ALA A 104 -21.17 20.67 12.47
N VAL A 105 -19.98 20.90 13.05
CA VAL A 105 -19.58 22.24 13.53
C VAL A 105 -19.56 23.25 12.38
N PHE A 106 -18.97 22.93 11.23
CA PHE A 106 -18.96 23.83 10.08
C PHE A 106 -20.37 24.16 9.58
N THR A 107 -21.26 23.16 9.55
CA THR A 107 -22.67 23.35 9.20
C THR A 107 -23.39 24.25 10.20
N LEU A 108 -23.17 24.07 11.51
CA LEU A 108 -23.76 24.92 12.55
C LEU A 108 -23.25 26.37 12.51
N LEU A 109 -22.03 26.58 12.00
CA LEU A 109 -21.47 27.90 11.74
C LEU A 109 -22.03 28.55 10.45
N GLY A 110 -22.97 27.91 9.76
CA GLY A 110 -23.59 28.43 8.54
C GLY A 110 -22.77 28.21 7.27
N ASN A 111 -21.74 27.36 7.29
CA ASN A 111 -21.01 27.02 6.07
C ASN A 111 -21.82 26.00 5.25
N GLU A 112 -22.33 26.44 4.10
CA GLU A 112 -23.09 25.58 3.19
C GLU A 112 -22.20 24.65 2.35
N SER A 113 -20.92 24.99 2.20
CA SER A 113 -19.96 24.19 1.44
C SER A 113 -18.57 24.27 2.06
N ILE A 114 -17.78 23.22 1.83
CA ILE A 114 -16.36 23.17 2.20
C ILE A 114 -15.53 22.87 0.97
N SER A 115 -14.34 23.46 0.91
CA SER A 115 -13.39 23.13 -0.15
C SER A 115 -12.95 21.67 -0.03
N ILE A 116 -12.96 20.96 -1.16
CA ILE A 116 -12.49 19.57 -1.27
C ILE A 116 -11.02 19.46 -0.81
N LEU A 117 -10.24 20.54 -0.92
CA LEU A 117 -8.86 20.58 -0.44
C LEU A 117 -8.73 20.26 1.05
N TYR A 118 -9.69 20.69 1.88
CA TYR A 118 -9.66 20.36 3.32
C TYR A 118 -9.89 18.87 3.59
N LEU A 119 -10.76 18.24 2.79
CA LEU A 119 -10.97 16.79 2.84
C LEU A 119 -9.70 16.04 2.41
N TRP A 120 -9.03 16.51 1.35
CA TRP A 120 -7.75 15.93 0.92
C TRP A 120 -6.71 15.99 2.02
N ILE A 121 -6.52 17.14 2.67
CA ILE A 121 -5.58 17.27 3.79
C ILE A 121 -5.92 16.28 4.92
N PHE A 122 -7.21 16.17 5.26
CA PHE A 122 -7.67 15.23 6.26
C PHE A 122 -7.33 13.77 5.88
N PHE A 123 -7.66 13.33 4.66
CA PHE A 123 -7.38 11.96 4.23
C PHE A 123 -5.88 11.67 4.06
N PHE A 124 -5.09 12.62 3.59
CA PHE A 124 -3.63 12.44 3.53
C PHE A 124 -3.02 12.30 4.93
N SER A 125 -3.42 13.17 5.86
CA SER A 125 -2.95 13.07 7.25
C SER A 125 -3.37 11.76 7.91
N TYR A 126 -4.60 11.30 7.66
CA TYR A 126 -5.10 9.98 8.06
C TYR A 126 -4.18 8.86 7.57
N ILE A 127 -3.85 8.83 6.27
CA ILE A 127 -2.98 7.79 5.69
C ILE A 127 -1.60 7.77 6.38
N TRP A 128 -1.01 8.94 6.60
CA TRP A 128 0.31 9.05 7.25
C TRP A 128 0.28 8.61 8.72
N ILE A 129 -0.70 9.10 9.50
CA ILE A 129 -0.84 8.75 10.91
C ILE A 129 -1.03 7.24 11.07
N PHE A 130 -1.84 6.63 10.20
CA PHE A 130 -2.15 5.21 10.27
C PHE A 130 -0.97 4.36 9.81
N GLY A 131 -0.30 4.76 8.73
CA GLY A 131 0.89 4.08 8.24
C GLY A 131 2.01 4.07 9.30
N ILE A 132 2.29 5.22 9.91
CA ILE A 132 3.30 5.34 10.97
C ILE A 132 2.86 4.58 12.23
N GLY A 133 1.60 4.75 12.65
CA GLY A 133 1.04 4.10 13.83
C GLY A 133 1.09 2.57 13.73
N ALA A 134 0.77 2.00 12.56
CA ALA A 134 0.85 0.57 12.32
C ALA A 134 2.29 0.05 12.42
N ILE A 135 3.29 0.81 11.95
CA ILE A 135 4.71 0.45 12.08
C ILE A 135 5.14 0.46 13.55
N LEU A 136 4.67 1.41 14.35
CA LEU A 136 4.98 1.50 15.78
C LEU A 136 4.36 0.33 16.56
N ILE A 137 3.11 -0.02 16.26
CA ILE A 137 2.40 -1.12 16.93
C ILE A 137 2.97 -2.48 16.53
N LYS A 138 3.41 -2.64 15.27
CA LYS A 138 4.11 -3.86 14.82
C LYS A 138 5.39 -4.14 15.63
N ARG A 139 6.01 -3.13 16.24
CA ARG A 139 7.24 -3.28 17.05
C ARG A 139 6.98 -3.64 18.52
N ARG A 140 5.72 -3.66 18.97
CA ARG A 140 5.32 -4.05 20.34
C ARG A 140 4.73 -5.44 20.35
#